data_AF-A0A428U2I0-F1
#
_entry.id   AF-A0A428U2I0-F1
#
_cell.length_a   1.000
_cell.length_b   1.000
_cell.length_c   1.000
_cell.angle_alpha   90.00
_cell.angle_beta   90.00
_cell.angle_gamma   90.00
#
_symmetry.space_group_name_H-M   'P 1'
#
loop_
_entity.id
_entity.type
_entity.pdbx_description
1 polymer ?
#
loop_
_entity_poly.entity_id
_entity_poly.type
_entity_poly.pdbx_seq_one_letter_code
_entity_poly.pdbx_strand_id
1 'polypeptide(L)'
;MAVSRVDPAILAVFGPPPKHLHLNESLALRHDIVVCLFYGFAAVFLGLRIWLCSTPIMITNILGGSLGAGRHVWSLNFVDSIKLVKVVYSEAFLFGLAVTGSKISILLLYRRIFACIEDQFSTFRVLFWIATTVNLLYPVIMWITMAVACRPISVFGEQYAGVEGGECINVTLFFLIFGIVNMLNDILVLAVPIPEILRLQLS
;
A
#
# COMPACT_ATOMS: atom_id res chain seq x y z
N MET A 1 -2.50 -20.54 47.13
CA MET A 1 -2.55 -20.29 45.66
C MET A 1 -1.70 -21.34 45.00
N ALA A 2 -2.29 -22.10 44.07
CA ALA A 2 -1.83 -23.43 43.67
C ALA A 2 -0.46 -23.39 42.98
N VAL A 3 0.49 -24.17 43.51
CA VAL A 3 1.74 -24.53 42.85
C VAL A 3 1.37 -25.29 41.58
N SER A 4 1.71 -24.75 40.42
CA SER A 4 1.64 -25.47 39.14
C SER A 4 2.42 -26.77 39.31
N ARG A 5 1.71 -27.91 39.32
CA ARG A 5 2.33 -29.23 39.45
C ARG A 5 3.19 -29.43 38.21
N VAL A 6 4.50 -29.29 38.36
CA VAL A 6 5.48 -29.69 37.35
C VAL A 6 5.22 -31.15 37.01
N ASP A 7 5.09 -31.46 35.73
CA ASP A 7 4.77 -32.79 35.26
C ASP A 7 5.85 -33.78 35.76
N PRO A 8 5.45 -34.88 36.44
CA PRO A 8 6.40 -35.87 36.95
C PRO A 8 7.28 -36.48 35.86
N ALA A 9 6.81 -36.53 34.60
CA ALA A 9 7.63 -37.00 33.47
C ALA A 9 8.79 -36.04 33.15
N ILE A 10 8.57 -34.73 33.25
CA ILE A 10 9.59 -33.71 32.99
C ILE A 10 10.65 -33.71 34.09
N LEU A 11 10.24 -33.89 35.35
CA LEU A 11 11.12 -34.03 36.51
C LEU A 11 12.03 -35.27 36.41
N ALA A 12 11.53 -36.37 35.84
CA ALA A 12 12.30 -37.59 35.66
C ALA A 12 13.39 -37.45 34.57
N VAL A 13 13.14 -36.64 33.54
CA VAL A 13 14.06 -36.45 32.41
C VAL A 13 15.10 -35.35 32.69
N PHE A 14 14.68 -34.22 33.25
CA PHE A 14 15.52 -33.01 33.37
C PHE A 14 15.96 -32.68 34.81
N GLY A 15 15.44 -33.38 35.82
CA GLY A 15 15.73 -33.11 37.23
C GLY A 15 14.97 -31.90 37.80
N PRO A 16 15.25 -31.51 39.07
CA PRO A 16 14.56 -30.40 39.72
C PRO A 16 14.93 -29.05 39.10
N PRO A 17 13.98 -28.12 38.96
CA PRO A 17 14.24 -26.81 38.34
C PRO A 17 15.22 -25.96 39.17
N PRO A 18 16.04 -25.12 38.53
CA PRO A 18 16.92 -24.18 39.23
C PRO A 18 16.12 -23.20 40.09
N LYS A 19 16.60 -22.88 41.30
CA LYS A 19 15.89 -22.04 42.29
C LYS A 19 15.57 -20.61 41.82
N HIS A 20 16.20 -20.13 40.75
CA HIS A 20 16.01 -18.79 40.19
C HIS A 20 14.99 -18.73 39.05
N LEU A 21 14.45 -19.87 38.61
CA LEU A 21 13.53 -19.94 37.48
C LEU A 21 12.07 -19.92 37.97
N HIS A 22 11.41 -18.78 37.83
CA HIS A 22 10.01 -18.61 38.20
C HIS A 22 9.08 -19.19 37.13
N LEU A 23 8.69 -20.45 37.28
CA LEU A 23 7.83 -21.20 36.35
C LEU A 23 6.43 -20.58 36.12
N ASN A 24 5.98 -19.69 37.01
CA ASN A 24 4.70 -18.98 36.87
C ASN A 24 4.83 -17.65 36.12
N GLU A 25 6.04 -17.18 35.83
CA GLU A 25 6.29 -15.92 35.12
C GLU A 25 6.28 -16.18 33.60
N SER A 26 5.11 -16.00 32.98
CA SER A 26 4.95 -16.18 31.54
C SER A 26 5.57 -15.01 30.77
N LEU A 27 6.88 -15.08 30.51
CA LEU A 27 7.56 -14.12 29.63
C LEU A 27 6.89 -14.01 28.25
N ALA A 28 6.24 -15.08 27.76
CA ALA A 28 5.49 -15.07 26.50
C ALA A 28 4.37 -14.01 26.50
N LEU A 29 3.56 -13.93 27.57
CA LEU A 29 2.48 -12.95 27.68
C LEU A 29 3.01 -11.51 27.59
N ARG A 30 4.17 -11.26 28.21
CA ARG A 30 4.81 -9.94 28.20
C ARG A 30 5.34 -9.57 26.82
N HIS A 31 5.94 -10.53 26.09
CA HIS A 31 6.37 -10.32 24.71
C HIS A 31 5.18 -10.09 23.77
N ASP A 32 4.12 -10.89 23.89
CA ASP A 32 2.92 -10.78 23.05
C ASP A 32 2.24 -9.41 23.22
N ILE A 33 2.13 -8.91 24.45
CA ILE A 33 1.56 -7.59 24.73
C ILE A 33 2.40 -6.47 24.09
N VAL A 34 3.71 -6.51 24.25
CA VAL A 34 4.62 -5.50 23.67
C VAL A 34 4.49 -5.51 22.14
N VAL A 35 4.51 -6.71 21.56
CA VAL A 35 4.35 -6.92 20.12
C VAL A 35 3.01 -6.35 19.64
N CYS A 36 1.91 -6.64 20.33
CA CYS A 36 0.57 -6.12 20.04
C CYS A 36 0.50 -4.59 20.12
N LEU A 37 1.09 -3.98 21.14
CA LEU A 37 1.13 -2.52 21.29
C LEU A 37 1.90 -1.87 20.13
N PHE A 38 3.09 -2.38 19.80
CA PHE A 38 3.83 -1.91 18.62
C PHE A 38 3.02 -2.11 17.33
N TYR A 39 2.21 -3.18 17.22
CA TYR A 39 1.35 -3.45 16.05
C TYR A 39 0.22 -2.44 15.95
N GLY A 40 -0.44 -2.17 17.07
CA GLY A 40 -1.47 -1.15 17.18
C GLY A 40 -0.96 0.23 16.80
N PHE A 41 0.18 0.67 17.37
CA PHE A 41 0.76 1.97 17.04
C PHE A 41 1.13 2.08 15.56
N ALA A 42 1.82 1.08 15.01
CA ALA A 42 2.16 1.09 13.58
C ALA A 42 0.90 1.11 12.69
N ALA A 43 -0.13 0.33 13.03
CA ALA A 43 -1.40 0.32 12.31
C ALA A 43 -2.12 1.68 12.37
N VAL A 44 -2.09 2.36 13.51
CA VAL A 44 -2.67 3.71 13.66
C VAL A 44 -1.90 4.73 12.81
N PHE A 45 -0.57 4.71 12.83
CA PHE A 45 0.24 5.61 12.01
C PHE A 45 0.07 5.34 10.50
N LEU A 46 -0.02 4.07 10.11
CA LEU A 46 -0.30 3.68 8.73
C LEU A 46 -1.71 4.07 8.31
N GLY A 47 -2.70 3.86 9.18
CA GLY A 47 -4.09 4.26 8.97
C GLY A 47 -4.23 5.77 8.82
N LEU A 48 -3.55 6.55 9.67
CA LEU A 48 -3.52 8.01 9.60
C LEU A 48 -2.88 8.48 8.28
N ARG A 49 -1.78 7.85 7.86
CA ARG A 49 -1.11 8.14 6.59
C ARG A 49 -2.00 7.84 5.38
N ILE A 50 -2.73 6.72 5.40
CA ILE A 50 -3.69 6.36 4.35
C ILE A 50 -4.84 7.37 4.34
N TRP A 51 -5.36 7.75 5.50
CA TRP A 51 -6.42 8.76 5.63
C TRP A 51 -6.01 10.11 5.04
N LEU A 52 -4.81 10.60 5.40
CA LEU A 52 -4.28 11.86 4.88
C LEU A 52 -4.07 11.83 3.35
N CYS A 53 -3.76 10.66 2.78
CA CYS A 53 -3.54 10.54 1.34
C CYS A 53 -4.84 10.27 0.53
N SER A 54 -5.86 9.70 1.16
CA SER A 54 -7.13 9.31 0.50
C SER A 54 -8.17 10.44 0.50
N THR A 55 -8.16 11.29 1.52
CA THR A 55 -9.09 12.42 1.63
C THR A 55 -8.98 13.43 0.47
N PRO A 56 -7.79 13.80 -0.04
CA PRO A 56 -7.68 14.70 -1.18
C PRO A 56 -8.29 14.11 -2.46
N ILE A 57 -8.14 12.79 -2.68
CA ILE A 57 -8.71 12.08 -3.83
C ILE A 57 -10.24 12.12 -3.77
N MET A 58 -10.82 11.90 -2.59
CA MET A 58 -12.27 11.96 -2.43
C MET A 58 -12.79 13.37 -2.75
N ILE A 59 -12.08 14.41 -2.29
CA ILE A 59 -12.43 15.81 -2.58
C ILE A 59 -12.36 16.08 -4.09
N THR A 60 -11.29 15.66 -4.77
CA THR A 60 -11.17 15.86 -6.23
C THR A 60 -12.24 15.11 -7.01
N ASN A 61 -12.64 13.91 -6.57
CA ASN A 61 -13.73 13.15 -7.20
C ASN A 61 -15.08 13.86 -7.06
N ILE A 62 -15.39 14.38 -5.88
CA ILE A 62 -16.64 15.14 -5.65
C ILE A 62 -16.66 16.41 -6.50
N LEU A 63 -15.53 17.12 -6.57
CA LEU A 63 -15.38 18.31 -7.41
C LEU A 63 -15.47 17.96 -8.90
N GLY A 64 -14.86 16.85 -9.34
CA GLY A 64 -14.97 16.38 -10.72
C GLY A 64 -16.43 16.09 -11.09
N GLY A 65 -17.16 15.41 -10.21
CA GLY A 65 -18.59 15.12 -10.40
C GLY A 65 -19.45 16.39 -10.50
N SER A 66 -19.18 17.39 -9.67
CA SER A 66 -19.92 18.67 -9.72
C SER A 66 -19.58 19.49 -10.97
N LEU A 67 -18.36 19.36 -11.50
CA LEU A 67 -17.91 19.96 -12.76
C LEU A 67 -18.35 19.17 -14.01
N GLY A 68 -19.10 18.06 -13.82
CA GLY A 68 -19.69 17.29 -14.91
C GLY A 68 -18.87 16.11 -15.41
N ALA A 69 -17.93 15.59 -14.60
CA ALA A 69 -17.29 14.30 -14.89
C ALA A 69 -18.35 13.21 -15.17
N GLY A 70 -18.17 12.46 -16.25
CA GLY A 70 -19.10 11.41 -16.68
C GLY A 70 -20.33 11.89 -17.47
N ARG A 71 -20.49 13.19 -17.70
CA ARG A 71 -21.54 13.72 -18.60
C ARG A 71 -21.05 13.77 -20.04
N HIS A 72 -21.99 13.78 -20.99
CA HIS A 72 -21.65 13.91 -22.40
C HIS A 72 -21.05 15.29 -22.68
N VAL A 73 -20.04 15.39 -23.54
CA VAL A 73 -19.35 16.66 -23.88
C VAL A 73 -20.30 17.79 -24.30
N TRP A 74 -21.34 17.49 -25.09
CA TRP A 74 -22.39 18.43 -25.49
C TRP A 74 -23.20 19.07 -24.34
N SER A 75 -23.15 18.48 -23.14
CA SER A 75 -23.87 18.99 -21.96
C SER A 75 -23.00 19.82 -21.02
N LEU A 76 -21.71 20.00 -21.36
CA LEU A 76 -20.73 20.68 -20.52
C LEU A 76 -20.51 22.12 -20.99
N ASN A 77 -20.42 23.03 -20.03
CA ASN A 77 -19.94 24.38 -20.31
C ASN A 77 -18.43 24.37 -20.53
N PHE A 78 -17.97 25.31 -21.36
CA PHE A 78 -16.56 25.49 -21.66
C PHE A 78 -15.69 25.74 -20.42
N VAL A 79 -16.17 26.62 -19.52
CA VAL A 79 -15.47 26.98 -18.28
C VAL A 79 -15.37 25.79 -17.32
N ASP A 80 -16.42 24.98 -17.23
CA ASP A 80 -16.46 23.81 -16.35
C ASP A 80 -15.54 22.70 -16.88
N SER A 81 -15.44 22.56 -18.21
CA SER A 81 -14.52 21.63 -18.87
C SER A 81 -13.05 21.94 -18.57
N ILE A 82 -12.65 23.22 -18.58
CA ILE A 82 -11.28 23.63 -18.22
C ILE A 82 -10.97 23.31 -16.75
N LYS A 83 -11.93 23.57 -15.85
CA LYS A 83 -11.76 23.25 -14.42
C LYS A 83 -11.65 21.74 -14.21
N LEU A 84 -12.49 20.96 -14.90
CA LEU A 84 -12.49 19.51 -14.82
C LEU A 84 -11.12 18.94 -15.21
N VAL A 85 -10.52 19.42 -16.30
CA VAL A 85 -9.18 19.01 -16.73
C VAL A 85 -8.12 19.27 -15.67
N LYS A 86 -8.16 20.43 -15.00
CA LYS A 86 -7.21 20.74 -13.91
C LYS A 86 -7.38 19.80 -12.72
N VAL A 87 -8.62 19.40 -12.41
CA VAL A 87 -8.92 18.43 -11.34
C VAL A 87 -8.41 17.04 -11.73
N VAL A 88 -8.66 16.58 -12.95
CA VAL A 88 -8.17 15.28 -13.45
C VAL A 88 -6.64 15.24 -13.48
N TYR A 89 -5.99 16.35 -13.83
CA TYR A 89 -4.54 16.45 -13.79
C TYR A 89 -3.97 16.24 -12.39
N SER A 90 -4.52 16.92 -11.37
CA SER A 90 -4.06 16.77 -10.00
C SER A 90 -4.38 15.40 -9.40
N GLU A 91 -5.52 14.83 -9.79
CA GLU A 91 -5.96 13.49 -9.38
C GLU A 91 -4.94 12.40 -9.74
N ALA A 92 -4.29 12.48 -10.91
CA ALA A 92 -3.27 11.50 -11.30
C ALA A 92 -2.12 11.40 -10.28
N PHE A 93 -1.64 12.54 -9.76
CA PHE A 93 -0.57 12.55 -8.76
C PHE A 93 -1.02 11.99 -7.42
N LEU A 94 -2.20 12.40 -6.97
CA LEU A 94 -2.80 11.95 -5.71
C LEU A 94 -3.08 10.45 -5.74
N PHE A 95 -3.64 9.96 -6.84
CA PHE A 95 -3.92 8.54 -7.06
C PHE A 95 -2.65 7.70 -6.98
N GLY A 96 -1.58 8.12 -7.68
CA GLY A 96 -0.29 7.44 -7.62
C GLY A 96 0.26 7.33 -6.19
N LEU A 97 0.15 8.41 -5.39
CA LEU A 97 0.56 8.41 -3.98
C LEU A 97 -0.27 7.44 -3.12
N ALA A 98 -1.60 7.51 -3.22
CA ALA A 98 -2.48 6.74 -2.37
C ALA A 98 -2.38 5.23 -2.65
N VAL A 99 -2.32 4.85 -3.92
CA VAL A 99 -2.19 3.45 -4.35
C VAL A 99 -0.86 2.87 -3.89
N THR A 100 0.24 3.60 -4.11
CA THR A 100 1.58 3.17 -3.67
C THR A 100 1.66 3.07 -2.16
N GLY A 101 1.14 4.07 -1.44
CA GLY A 101 1.11 4.07 0.03
C GLY A 101 0.35 2.87 0.60
N SER A 102 -0.79 2.51 0.00
CA SER A 102 -1.60 1.36 0.41
C SER A 102 -0.84 0.04 0.22
N LYS A 103 -0.20 -0.16 -0.95
CA LYS A 103 0.57 -1.38 -1.24
C LYS A 103 1.81 -1.54 -0.36
N ILE A 104 2.53 -0.44 -0.11
CA ILE A 104 3.67 -0.44 0.80
C ILE A 104 3.24 -0.76 2.23
N SER A 105 2.08 -0.28 2.68
CA SER A 105 1.52 -0.64 4.00
C SER A 105 1.28 -2.15 4.12
N ILE A 106 0.69 -2.77 3.10
CA ILE A 106 0.47 -4.22 3.04
C ILE A 106 1.81 -4.98 3.06
N LEU A 107 2.78 -4.57 2.26
CA LEU A 107 4.10 -5.20 2.22
C LEU A 107 4.82 -5.10 3.58
N LEU A 108 4.76 -3.94 4.25
CA LEU A 108 5.31 -3.76 5.59
C LEU A 108 4.60 -4.65 6.61
N LEU A 109 3.28 -4.79 6.51
CA LEU A 109 2.51 -5.71 7.34
C LEU A 109 2.98 -7.16 7.12
N TYR A 110 3.14 -7.61 5.88
CA TYR A 110 3.66 -8.95 5.58
C TYR A 110 5.05 -9.15 6.14
N ARG A 111 5.97 -8.22 5.89
CA ARG A 111 7.32 -8.27 6.46
C ARG A 111 7.29 -8.41 7.98
N ARG A 112 6.35 -7.73 8.63
CA ARG A 112 6.24 -7.73 10.08
C ARG A 112 5.66 -9.05 10.61
N ILE A 113 4.60 -9.57 10.01
CA ILE A 113 3.98 -10.85 10.38
C ILE A 113 5.02 -11.99 10.28
N PHE A 114 5.73 -12.05 9.16
CA PHE A 114 6.72 -13.10 8.89
C PHE A 114 8.11 -12.80 9.48
N ALA A 115 8.32 -11.66 10.16
CA ALA A 115 9.60 -11.36 10.86
C ALA A 115 9.78 -12.14 12.16
N CYS A 116 8.71 -12.71 12.72
CA CYS A 116 8.78 -13.52 13.94
C CYS A 116 9.32 -14.94 13.70
N ILE A 117 9.39 -15.38 12.43
CA ILE A 117 9.92 -16.69 12.06
C ILE A 117 11.42 -16.48 11.84
N GLU A 118 12.21 -16.92 12.82
CA GLU A 118 13.62 -16.57 13.06
C GLU A 118 14.58 -16.92 11.90
N ASP A 119 14.10 -17.65 10.89
CA ASP A 119 14.85 -18.13 9.74
C ASP A 119 14.41 -17.45 8.42
N GLN A 120 14.24 -16.11 8.43
CA GLN A 120 13.73 -15.34 7.27
C GLN A 120 14.51 -15.63 5.97
N PHE A 121 13.99 -16.58 5.20
CA PHE A 121 14.55 -17.17 4.00
C PHE A 121 14.85 -16.13 2.90
N SER A 122 15.87 -16.40 2.07
CA SER A 122 16.31 -15.49 1.00
C SER A 122 15.19 -15.17 0.00
N THR A 123 14.30 -16.13 -0.30
CA THR A 123 13.22 -15.96 -1.28
C THR A 123 12.19 -14.91 -0.89
N PHE A 124 11.71 -14.90 0.37
CA PHE A 124 10.76 -13.89 0.85
C PHE A 124 11.37 -12.49 0.79
N ARG A 125 12.65 -12.35 1.21
CA ARG A 125 13.35 -11.06 1.15
C ARG A 125 13.50 -10.56 -0.28
N VAL A 126 13.85 -11.44 -1.23
CA VAL A 126 13.97 -11.09 -2.65
C VAL A 126 12.62 -10.64 -3.21
N LEU A 127 11.55 -11.40 -2.99
CA LEU A 127 10.20 -11.05 -3.45
C LEU A 127 9.68 -9.75 -2.83
N PHE A 128 9.93 -9.53 -1.54
CA PHE A 128 9.58 -8.29 -0.84
C PHE A 128 10.27 -7.07 -1.48
N TRP A 129 11.58 -7.16 -1.74
CA TRP A 129 12.32 -6.07 -2.37
C TRP A 129 11.93 -5.83 -3.83
N ILE A 130 11.64 -6.89 -4.58
CA ILE A 130 11.10 -6.77 -5.94
C ILE A 130 9.75 -6.05 -5.91
N ALA A 131 8.80 -6.54 -5.10
CA ALA A 131 7.48 -5.95 -4.98
C ALA A 131 7.54 -4.49 -4.50
N THR A 132 8.41 -4.19 -3.53
CA THR A 132 8.62 -2.82 -3.04
C THR A 132 9.16 -1.91 -4.14
N THR A 133 10.19 -2.33 -4.87
CA THR A 133 10.81 -1.54 -5.94
C THR A 133 9.82 -1.27 -7.07
N VAL A 134 9.11 -2.30 -7.54
CA VAL A 134 8.12 -2.15 -8.62
C VAL A 134 6.98 -1.21 -8.20
N ASN A 135 6.50 -1.31 -6.95
CA ASN A 135 5.48 -0.40 -6.44
C ASN A 135 5.97 1.05 -6.31
N LEU A 136 7.23 1.28 -5.94
CA LEU A 136 7.80 2.63 -5.87
C LEU A 136 8.07 3.25 -7.25
N LEU A 137 8.39 2.43 -8.24
CA LEU A 137 8.59 2.90 -9.62
C LEU A 137 7.28 3.33 -10.29
N TYR A 138 6.17 2.64 -9.98
CA TYR A 138 4.85 2.94 -10.55
C TYR A 138 4.43 4.42 -10.49
N PRO A 139 4.38 5.10 -9.31
CA PRO A 139 3.97 6.49 -9.23
C PRO A 139 5.00 7.43 -9.88
N VAL A 140 6.29 7.07 -9.85
CA VAL A 140 7.35 7.88 -10.46
C VAL A 140 7.16 7.97 -11.97
N ILE A 141 6.91 6.83 -12.64
CA ILE A 141 6.65 6.81 -14.08
C ILE A 141 5.37 7.58 -14.40
N MET A 142 4.32 7.40 -13.59
CA MET A 142 3.06 8.14 -13.75
C MET A 142 3.28 9.66 -13.68
N TRP A 143 3.97 10.14 -12.63
CA TRP A 143 4.20 11.56 -12.41
C TRP A 143 5.07 12.19 -13.49
N ILE A 144 6.15 11.49 -13.89
CA ILE A 144 7.01 11.97 -14.97
C ILE A 144 6.20 12.06 -16.26
N THR A 145 5.47 11.00 -16.61
CA THR A 145 4.69 10.98 -17.87
C THR A 145 3.60 12.04 -17.89
N MET A 146 2.90 12.25 -16.77
CA MET A 146 1.90 13.31 -16.65
C MET A 146 2.52 14.71 -16.68
N ALA A 147 3.70 14.90 -16.09
CA ALA A 147 4.43 16.17 -16.15
C ALA A 147 4.91 16.51 -17.58
N VAL A 148 5.13 15.52 -18.44
CA VAL A 148 5.50 15.72 -19.85
C VAL A 148 4.39 15.33 -20.84
N ALA A 149 3.16 15.18 -20.36
CA ALA A 149 2.04 14.65 -21.16
C ALA A 149 1.68 15.53 -22.37
N CYS A 150 1.92 16.84 -22.27
CA CYS A 150 1.74 17.79 -23.36
C CYS A 150 3.00 18.64 -23.55
N ARG A 151 3.30 18.99 -24.80
CA ARG A 151 4.34 19.96 -25.12
C ARG A 151 3.73 21.18 -25.84
N PRO A 152 3.73 22.38 -25.23
CA PRO A 152 4.04 22.69 -23.82
C PRO A 152 2.93 22.28 -22.84
N ILE A 153 3.25 22.10 -21.56
CA ILE A 153 2.30 21.63 -20.53
C ILE A 153 1.10 22.56 -20.32
N SER A 154 1.25 23.85 -20.65
CA SER A 154 0.16 24.84 -20.62
C SER A 154 -1.02 24.43 -21.52
N VAL A 155 -0.76 23.71 -22.61
CA VAL A 155 -1.79 23.22 -23.53
C VAL A 155 -2.68 22.16 -22.88
N PHE A 156 -2.22 21.45 -21.85
CA PHE A 156 -3.05 20.46 -21.15
C PHE A 156 -4.34 21.10 -20.60
N GLY A 157 -4.23 22.29 -20.00
CA GLY A 157 -5.38 23.03 -19.46
C GLY A 157 -6.21 23.78 -20.50
N GLU A 158 -5.65 23.99 -21.70
CA GLU A 158 -6.25 24.77 -22.79
C GLU A 158 -6.66 23.88 -23.97
N GLN A 159 -6.67 22.55 -23.81
CA GLN A 159 -6.98 21.58 -24.86
C GLN A 159 -8.35 21.81 -25.54
N TYR A 160 -9.29 22.44 -24.82
CA TYR A 160 -10.60 22.81 -25.36
C TYR A 160 -10.63 24.23 -25.96
N ALA A 161 -9.68 25.09 -25.61
CA ALA A 161 -9.62 26.49 -26.02
C ALA A 161 -9.18 26.72 -27.47
N GLY A 162 -8.96 25.65 -28.25
CA GLY A 162 -8.65 25.74 -29.67
C GLY A 162 -7.23 26.25 -29.96
N VAL A 163 -6.29 26.06 -29.03
CA VAL A 163 -4.89 26.47 -29.23
C VAL A 163 -4.23 25.53 -30.24
N GLU A 164 -3.98 26.05 -31.45
CA GLU A 164 -3.20 25.37 -32.48
C GLU A 164 -1.71 25.42 -32.10
N GLY A 165 -1.10 24.29 -31.77
CA GLY A 165 0.36 24.21 -31.58
C GLY A 165 0.90 23.32 -30.47
N GLY A 166 0.10 22.44 -29.87
CA GLY A 166 0.58 21.47 -28.87
C GLY A 166 0.23 20.03 -29.22
N GLU A 167 1.21 19.14 -29.12
CA GLU A 167 0.99 17.69 -29.15
C GLU A 167 0.88 17.16 -27.71
N CYS A 168 -0.16 16.37 -27.47
CA CYS A 168 -0.41 15.69 -26.20
C CYS A 168 -0.47 14.18 -26.42
N ILE A 169 -0.09 13.41 -25.40
CA ILE A 169 -0.25 11.95 -25.42
C ILE A 169 -1.73 11.57 -25.39
N ASN A 170 -2.05 10.35 -25.85
CA ASN A 170 -3.38 9.78 -25.67
C ASN A 170 -3.59 9.41 -24.19
N VAL A 171 -4.17 10.34 -23.43
CA VAL A 171 -4.39 10.23 -21.98
C VAL A 171 -5.28 9.02 -21.64
N THR A 172 -6.30 8.73 -22.47
CA THR A 172 -7.20 7.58 -22.27
C THR A 172 -6.46 6.25 -22.39
N LEU A 173 -5.65 6.10 -23.44
CA LEU A 173 -4.84 4.89 -23.63
C LEU A 173 -3.78 4.75 -22.52
N PHE A 174 -3.16 5.86 -22.13
CA PHE A 174 -2.18 5.88 -21.04
C PHE A 174 -2.79 5.37 -19.72
N PHE A 175 -3.95 5.91 -19.30
CA PHE A 175 -4.62 5.45 -18.08
C PHE A 175 -5.11 4.01 -18.17
N LEU A 176 -5.54 3.56 -19.36
CA LEU A 176 -5.93 2.16 -19.57
C LEU A 176 -4.74 1.22 -19.30
N ILE A 177 -3.57 1.51 -19.90
CA ILE A 177 -2.36 0.71 -19.71
C ILE A 177 -1.91 0.76 -18.24
N PHE A 178 -1.90 1.95 -17.64
CA PHE A 178 -1.53 2.11 -16.23
C PHE A 178 -2.48 1.38 -15.27
N GLY A 179 -3.78 1.32 -15.60
CA GLY A 179 -4.75 0.51 -14.86
C GLY A 179 -4.41 -0.98 -14.89
N ILE A 180 -4.02 -1.52 -16.05
CA ILE A 180 -3.58 -2.91 -16.18
C ILE A 180 -2.31 -3.16 -15.36
N VAL A 181 -1.31 -2.29 -15.46
CA VAL A 181 -0.07 -2.39 -14.67
C VAL A 181 -0.36 -2.33 -13.17
N ASN A 182 -1.29 -1.48 -12.76
CA ASN A 182 -1.70 -1.39 -11.36
C ASN A 182 -2.30 -2.71 -10.85
N MET A 183 -3.17 -3.34 -11.65
CA MET A 183 -3.76 -4.64 -11.35
C MET A 183 -2.69 -5.74 -11.22
N LEU A 184 -1.70 -5.74 -12.12
CA LEU A 184 -0.57 -6.68 -12.04
C LEU A 184 0.26 -6.46 -10.76
N ASN A 185 0.46 -5.20 -10.35
CA ASN A 185 1.11 -4.89 -9.08
C ASN A 185 0.31 -5.39 -7.87
N ASP A 186 -1.03 -5.41 -7.93
CA ASP A 186 -1.85 -5.99 -6.86
C ASP A 186 -1.60 -7.50 -6.74
N ILE A 187 -1.58 -8.21 -7.87
CA ILE A 187 -1.26 -9.64 -7.90
C ILE A 187 0.14 -9.90 -7.35
N LEU A 188 1.14 -9.09 -7.74
CA LEU A 188 2.50 -9.21 -7.24
C LEU A 188 2.57 -9.05 -5.71
N VAL A 189 1.92 -8.02 -5.16
CA VAL A 189 1.88 -7.78 -3.70
C VAL A 189 1.22 -8.95 -2.98
N LEU A 190 0.09 -9.44 -3.47
CA LEU A 190 -0.63 -10.57 -2.88
C LEU A 190 0.14 -11.90 -3.01
N ALA A 191 1.02 -12.04 -3.99
CA ALA A 191 1.84 -13.23 -4.18
C ALA A 191 3.04 -13.31 -3.21
N VAL A 192 3.51 -12.19 -2.66
CA VAL A 192 4.67 -12.14 -1.75
C VAL A 192 4.60 -13.15 -0.58
N PRO A 193 3.48 -13.28 0.16
CA PRO A 193 3.42 -14.19 1.31
C PRO A 193 3.14 -15.65 0.95
N ILE A 194 2.72 -15.97 -0.27
CA ILE A 194 2.29 -17.33 -0.66
C ILE A 194 3.38 -18.39 -0.43
N PRO A 195 4.64 -18.18 -0.84
CA PRO A 195 5.69 -19.18 -0.64
C PRO A 195 5.96 -19.50 0.83
N GLU A 196 5.78 -18.50 1.71
CA GLU A 196 5.99 -18.67 3.15
C GLU A 196 4.84 -19.46 3.78
N ILE A 197 3.59 -19.13 3.41
CA ILE A 197 2.39 -19.83 3.88
C ILE A 197 2.41 -21.32 3.47
N LEU A 198 2.84 -21.62 2.25
CA LEU A 198 2.92 -23.01 1.77
C LEU A 198 3.99 -23.84 2.50
N ARG A 199 5.00 -23.19 3.09
CA ARG A 199 6.07 -23.86 3.84
C ARG A 199 5.74 -24.06 5.32
N LEU A 200 4.77 -23.31 5.85
CA LEU A 200 4.28 -23.36 7.24
C LEU A 200 3.34 -24.53 7.53
N GLN A 201 3.41 -25.65 6.78
CA GLN A 201 2.57 -26.81 7.06
C GLN A 201 2.83 -27.34 8.48
N LEU A 202 1.93 -27.01 9.41
CA LEU A 202 1.79 -27.62 10.72
C LEU A 202 1.43 -29.09 10.52
N SER A 203 2.43 -29.96 10.51
CA SER A 203 2.28 -31.41 10.68
C SER A 203 2.24 -31.77 12.16
#